data_AF-A0A7V5TMT0-F1
#
_entry.id   AF-A0A7V5TMT0-F1
#
_cell.length_a   1.000
_cell.length_b   1.000
_cell.length_c   1.000
_cell.angle_alpha   90.00
_cell.angle_beta   90.00
_cell.angle_gamma   90.00
#
_symmetry.space_group_name_H-M   'P 1'
#
loop_
_entity.id
_entity.type
_entity.pdbx_description
1 polymer ?
#
loop_
_entity_poly.entity_id
_entity_poly.type
_entity_poly.pdbx_seq_one_letter_code
_entity_poly.pdbx_strand_id
1 'polypeptide(L)'
;MLLLVLAMSVSAATTAADGPVVRAVLFWSHTCPHCHKVLTETLPPLQERYGSRLEIYTVEVSDPDNYEVWAAAMDEYQVPANRRGVPMLFIGDQVLVGSAEIPEKLPGLIEQYLAAGGVDYPDIPGLVVEESPVEETATPAAPPSPAPTAAQEAAPIHVAYFYQPGCQECDRVQLALNYLSSKYPQMVVHSFDVKENAPLCEWLGERAGVPEEKLMTAPAVFVGGEGLVGDDLDTASLEALLSRHADGAEPYWEGWEESATEATSAIIERFRSFGLLTVMLAGLVDGLNPCAFATLVFFISYLSFMGRRGREILAAGASFALGV
;
A
#
# COMPACT_ATOMS: atom_id res chain seq x y z
N MET A 1 59.88 -16.21 58.72
CA MET A 1 59.62 -16.49 57.28
C MET A 1 58.18 -16.10 56.99
N LEU A 2 58.00 -14.90 56.42
CA LEU A 2 56.70 -14.33 56.04
C LEU A 2 56.27 -14.99 54.71
N LEU A 3 55.14 -15.70 54.69
CA LEU A 3 54.58 -16.26 53.45
C LEU A 3 53.83 -15.14 52.69
N LEU A 4 54.35 -14.77 51.53
CA LEU A 4 53.71 -13.86 50.58
C LEU A 4 52.80 -14.71 49.67
N VAL A 5 51.48 -14.55 49.79
CA VAL A 5 50.50 -15.16 48.89
C VAL A 5 50.33 -14.23 47.68
N LEU A 6 50.79 -14.66 46.51
CA LEU A 6 50.59 -13.96 45.25
C LEU A 6 49.17 -14.26 44.75
N ALA A 7 48.25 -13.31 44.88
CA ALA A 7 46.93 -13.41 44.25
C ALA A 7 47.04 -13.04 42.77
N MET A 8 46.92 -14.02 41.88
CA MET A 8 46.76 -13.78 40.44
C MET A 8 45.32 -13.35 40.17
N SER A 9 45.13 -12.07 39.88
CA SER A 9 43.90 -11.50 39.37
C SER A 9 43.71 -11.91 37.90
N VAL A 10 42.85 -12.89 37.67
CA VAL A 10 42.31 -13.18 36.34
C VAL A 10 41.37 -12.03 35.98
N SER A 11 41.80 -11.16 35.06
CA SER A 11 40.87 -10.23 34.41
C SER A 11 40.02 -11.03 33.44
N ALA A 12 38.76 -11.25 33.80
CA ALA A 12 37.75 -11.60 32.82
C ALA A 12 37.49 -10.34 31.99
N ALA A 13 38.09 -10.28 30.80
CA ALA A 13 37.65 -9.34 29.78
C ALA A 13 36.22 -9.75 29.41
N THR A 14 35.25 -8.91 29.78
CA THR A 14 33.86 -9.03 29.33
C THR A 14 33.85 -8.71 27.84
N THR A 15 34.00 -9.72 26.98
CA THR A 15 33.66 -9.61 25.57
C THR A 15 32.17 -9.31 25.47
N ALA A 16 31.83 -8.13 24.93
CA ALA A 16 30.48 -7.88 24.43
C ALA A 16 30.10 -9.02 23.48
N ALA A 17 28.87 -9.52 23.59
CA ALA A 17 28.38 -10.65 22.82
C ALA A 17 28.20 -10.23 21.34
N ASP A 18 29.27 -10.33 20.56
CA ASP A 18 29.31 -10.04 19.12
C ASP A 18 28.82 -11.28 18.34
N GLY A 19 27.55 -11.65 18.58
CA GLY A 19 26.88 -12.71 17.83
C GLY A 19 26.37 -12.21 16.47
N PRO A 20 26.04 -13.10 15.52
CA PRO A 20 25.48 -12.68 14.24
C PRO A 20 24.18 -11.89 14.45
N VAL A 21 24.09 -10.71 13.84
CA VAL A 21 22.92 -9.82 13.87
C VAL A 21 22.30 -9.77 12.48
N VAL A 22 20.98 -9.81 12.41
CA VAL A 22 20.18 -9.61 11.19
C VAL A 22 19.55 -8.24 11.26
N ARG A 23 19.84 -7.41 10.26
CA ARG A 23 19.31 -6.06 10.15
C ARG A 23 18.39 -5.93 8.93
N ALA A 24 17.29 -5.23 9.10
CA ALA A 24 16.29 -5.02 8.06
C ALA A 24 15.71 -3.61 8.13
N VAL A 25 15.20 -3.11 7.01
CA VAL A 25 14.54 -1.79 6.92
C VAL A 25 13.09 -1.98 6.53
N LEU A 26 12.16 -1.42 7.31
CA LEU A 26 10.73 -1.43 7.03
C LEU A 26 10.25 -0.02 6.68
N PHE A 27 9.79 0.17 5.45
CA PHE A 27 9.02 1.35 5.04
C PHE A 27 7.54 1.15 5.35
N TRP A 28 6.93 2.14 6.00
CA TRP A 28 5.53 2.07 6.45
C TRP A 28 4.86 3.46 6.45
N SER A 29 3.52 3.48 6.56
CA SER A 29 2.74 4.71 6.73
C SER A 29 1.77 4.62 7.91
N HIS A 30 1.60 5.71 8.66
CA HIS A 30 0.62 5.85 9.75
C HIS A 30 -0.85 5.79 9.29
N THR A 31 -1.13 5.90 7.99
CA THR A 31 -2.49 5.76 7.44
C THR A 31 -2.76 4.37 6.86
N CYS A 32 -1.77 3.46 6.90
CA CYS A 32 -1.83 2.16 6.25
C CYS A 32 -2.22 1.04 7.23
N PRO A 33 -3.43 0.44 7.13
CA PRO A 33 -3.88 -0.62 8.05
C PRO A 33 -3.01 -1.88 7.99
N HIS A 34 -2.53 -2.23 6.80
CA HIS A 34 -1.61 -3.36 6.61
C HIS A 34 -0.27 -3.13 7.32
N CYS A 35 0.19 -1.89 7.40
CA CYS A 35 1.42 -1.49 8.08
C CYS A 35 1.27 -1.67 9.60
N HIS A 36 0.17 -1.18 10.16
CA HIS A 36 -0.16 -1.38 11.57
C HIS A 36 -0.18 -2.86 11.92
N LYS A 37 -0.79 -3.71 11.08
CA LYS A 37 -0.79 -5.16 11.31
C LYS A 37 0.62 -5.76 11.40
N VAL A 38 1.53 -5.37 10.49
CA VAL A 38 2.92 -5.84 10.54
C VAL A 38 3.62 -5.35 11.81
N LEU A 39 3.48 -4.07 12.14
CA LEU A 39 4.12 -3.44 13.30
C LEU A 39 3.61 -3.97 14.64
N THR A 40 2.32 -4.31 14.76
CA THR A 40 1.72 -4.71 16.05
C THR A 40 1.60 -6.22 16.23
N GLU A 41 1.45 -6.99 15.16
CA GLU A 41 1.21 -8.44 15.24
C GLU A 41 2.41 -9.27 14.77
N THR A 42 3.24 -8.75 13.87
CA THR A 42 4.31 -9.54 13.22
C THR A 42 5.68 -9.28 13.82
N LEU A 43 6.09 -8.01 13.90
CA LEU A 43 7.44 -7.67 14.37
C LEU A 43 7.68 -7.94 15.86
N PRO A 44 6.75 -7.62 16.78
CA PRO A 44 7.00 -7.78 18.22
C PRO A 44 7.39 -9.20 18.64
N PRO A 45 6.68 -10.28 18.24
CA PRO A 45 7.08 -11.64 18.64
C PRO A 45 8.42 -12.08 18.01
N LEU A 46 8.80 -11.54 16.85
CA LEU A 46 10.11 -11.82 16.24
C LEU A 46 11.23 -11.10 17.00
N GLN A 47 11.03 -9.83 17.34
CA GLN A 47 11.98 -9.05 18.13
C GLN A 47 12.16 -9.63 19.53
N GLU A 48 11.09 -10.12 20.17
CA GLU A 48 11.17 -10.83 21.45
C GLU A 48 11.95 -12.15 21.32
N ARG A 49 11.69 -12.94 20.26
CA ARG A 49 12.36 -14.23 20.04
C ARG A 49 13.85 -14.10 19.75
N TYR A 50 14.25 -13.11 18.96
CA TYR A 50 15.63 -12.96 18.50
C TYR A 50 16.46 -11.96 19.31
N GLY A 51 15.81 -11.06 20.07
CA GLY A 51 16.45 -10.07 20.91
C GLY A 51 17.39 -9.17 20.11
N SER A 52 18.57 -8.90 20.66
CA SER A 52 19.62 -8.08 20.01
C SER A 52 20.21 -8.68 18.73
N ARG A 53 19.76 -9.86 18.29
CA ARG A 53 20.17 -10.46 17.01
C ARG A 53 19.25 -10.09 15.85
N LEU A 54 18.17 -9.34 16.10
CA LEU A 54 17.27 -8.81 15.08
C LEU A 54 17.06 -7.31 15.30
N GLU A 55 17.52 -6.51 14.36
CA GLU A 55 17.32 -5.06 14.35
C GLU A 55 16.49 -4.68 13.12
N ILE A 56 15.35 -4.02 13.35
CA ILE A 56 14.48 -3.55 12.26
C ILE A 56 14.40 -2.05 12.38
N TYR A 57 14.99 -1.35 11.42
CA TYR A 57 14.87 0.11 11.31
C TYR A 57 13.59 0.44 10.56
N THR A 58 12.76 1.34 11.09
CA THR A 58 11.49 1.71 10.48
C THR A 58 11.56 3.12 9.89
N VAL A 59 10.99 3.28 8.69
CA VAL A 59 10.99 4.54 7.94
C VAL A 59 9.54 4.90 7.59
N GLU A 60 9.06 6.02 8.13
CA GLU A 60 7.69 6.50 7.89
C GLU A 60 7.66 7.33 6.60
N VAL A 61 7.07 6.77 5.54
CA VAL A 61 7.11 7.33 4.17
C VAL A 61 6.12 8.46 3.91
N SER A 62 5.30 8.80 4.90
CA SER A 62 4.45 10.00 4.81
C SER A 62 5.25 11.30 4.98
N ASP A 63 6.47 11.19 5.53
CA ASP A 63 7.45 12.27 5.51
C ASP A 63 8.04 12.40 4.09
N PRO A 64 8.04 13.60 3.47
CA PRO A 64 8.56 13.79 2.11
C PRO A 64 10.02 13.37 1.93
N ASP A 65 10.89 13.60 2.91
CA ASP A 65 12.31 13.24 2.80
C ASP A 65 12.47 11.72 2.81
N ASN A 66 11.69 11.03 3.65
CA ASN A 66 11.66 9.55 3.68
C ASN A 66 11.00 8.95 2.45
N TYR A 67 10.05 9.64 1.83
CA TYR A 67 9.44 9.21 0.57
C TYR A 67 10.48 9.16 -0.55
N GLU A 68 11.42 10.12 -0.60
CA GLU A 68 12.53 10.11 -1.56
C GLU A 68 13.46 8.90 -1.34
N VAL A 69 13.76 8.58 -0.08
CA VAL A 69 14.54 7.38 0.28
C VAL A 69 13.80 6.11 -0.16
N TRP A 70 12.48 6.06 0.03
CA TRP A 70 11.65 4.95 -0.44
C TRP A 70 11.64 4.86 -1.97
N ALA A 71 11.48 5.97 -2.68
CA ALA A 71 11.53 6.01 -4.14
C ALA A 71 12.88 5.51 -4.67
N ALA A 72 13.99 5.99 -4.09
CA ALA A 72 15.33 5.52 -4.43
C ALA A 72 15.52 4.02 -4.16
N ALA A 73 14.96 3.50 -3.07
CA ALA A 73 14.98 2.06 -2.79
C ALA A 73 14.24 1.25 -3.87
N MET A 74 13.14 1.78 -4.44
CA MET A 74 12.41 1.07 -5.50
C MET A 74 13.24 0.93 -6.76
N ASP A 75 14.05 1.94 -7.07
CA ASP A 75 14.89 1.95 -8.25
C ASP A 75 16.16 1.10 -8.05
N GLU A 76 16.80 1.19 -6.88
CA GLU A 76 17.98 0.37 -6.53
C GLU A 76 17.66 -1.13 -6.59
N TYR A 77 16.57 -1.55 -5.95
CA TYR A 77 16.16 -2.96 -5.90
C TYR A 77 15.29 -3.38 -7.10
N GLN A 78 15.13 -2.50 -8.08
CA GLN A 78 14.35 -2.73 -9.31
C GLN A 78 12.94 -3.28 -9.02
N VAL A 79 12.28 -2.75 -7.99
CA VAL A 79 10.96 -3.19 -7.56
C VAL A 79 9.96 -2.84 -8.65
N PRO A 80 9.25 -3.83 -9.24
CA PRO A 80 8.31 -3.57 -10.31
C PRO A 80 7.13 -2.74 -9.79
N ALA A 81 6.57 -1.87 -10.62
CA ALA A 81 5.52 -0.92 -10.24
C ALA A 81 4.34 -1.60 -9.51
N ASN A 82 3.93 -2.79 -9.97
CA ASN A 82 2.86 -3.57 -9.37
C ASN A 82 3.17 -4.14 -7.97
N ARG A 83 4.40 -4.07 -7.49
CA ARG A 83 4.82 -4.44 -6.13
C ARG A 83 5.19 -3.26 -5.24
N ARG A 84 5.21 -2.03 -5.76
CA ARG A 84 5.64 -0.83 -5.02
C ARG A 84 4.56 -0.39 -4.03
N GLY A 85 4.60 -0.80 -2.77
CA GLY A 85 3.65 -0.30 -1.76
C GLY A 85 4.08 -0.62 -0.34
N VAL A 86 3.45 0.00 0.65
CA VAL A 86 3.73 -0.23 2.07
C VAL A 86 2.73 -1.21 2.71
N PRO A 87 3.10 -1.95 3.77
CA PRO A 87 4.44 -2.05 4.37
C PRO A 87 5.42 -2.77 3.44
N MET A 88 6.67 -2.31 3.37
CA MET A 88 7.72 -2.93 2.56
C MET A 88 8.99 -3.13 3.37
N LEU A 89 9.48 -4.38 3.42
CA LEU A 89 10.64 -4.75 4.21
C LEU A 89 11.79 -5.22 3.32
N PHE A 90 12.95 -4.64 3.54
CA PHE A 90 14.22 -4.99 2.90
C PHE A 90 15.11 -5.74 3.91
N ILE A 91 15.61 -6.91 3.53
CA ILE A 91 16.50 -7.74 4.34
C ILE A 91 17.53 -8.45 3.46
N GLY A 92 18.79 -8.03 3.54
CA GLY A 92 19.81 -8.39 2.56
C GLY A 92 19.38 -7.97 1.15
N ASP A 93 19.30 -8.92 0.23
CA ASP A 93 18.84 -8.71 -1.16
C ASP A 93 17.34 -8.95 -1.37
N GLN A 94 16.60 -9.29 -0.30
CA GLN A 94 15.18 -9.66 -0.39
C GLN A 94 14.26 -8.48 -0.10
N VAL A 95 13.18 -8.38 -0.88
CA VAL A 95 12.12 -7.38 -0.72
C VAL A 95 10.78 -8.08 -0.46
N LEU A 96 10.21 -7.87 0.73
CA LEU A 96 8.93 -8.42 1.14
C LEU A 96 7.87 -7.31 1.16
N VAL A 97 6.69 -7.56 0.60
CA VAL A 97 5.64 -6.53 0.47
C VAL A 97 4.33 -6.97 1.10
N GLY A 98 3.77 -6.10 1.95
CA GLY A 98 2.43 -6.26 2.49
C GLY A 98 2.34 -7.18 3.70
N SER A 99 1.15 -7.18 4.31
CA SER A 99 0.86 -7.92 5.55
C SER A 99 0.60 -9.42 5.36
N ALA A 100 0.94 -9.99 4.20
CA ALA A 100 0.84 -11.42 3.91
C ALA A 100 2.23 -12.02 3.72
N GLU A 101 3.02 -11.42 2.82
CA GLU A 101 4.38 -11.89 2.51
C GLU A 101 5.35 -11.68 3.69
N ILE A 102 5.27 -10.53 4.37
CA ILE A 102 6.17 -10.23 5.50
C ILE A 102 6.01 -11.27 6.63
N PRO A 103 4.81 -11.55 7.16
CA PRO A 103 4.64 -12.58 8.19
C PRO A 103 5.03 -14.00 7.73
N GLU A 104 4.79 -14.31 6.46
CA GLU A 104 5.05 -15.65 5.90
C GLU A 104 6.55 -15.92 5.73
N LYS A 105 7.32 -14.97 5.17
CA LYS A 105 8.69 -15.20 4.73
C LYS A 105 9.75 -14.68 5.70
N LEU A 106 9.48 -13.60 6.43
CA LEU A 106 10.47 -12.96 7.31
C LEU A 106 11.06 -13.92 8.35
N PRO A 107 10.29 -14.78 9.05
CA PRO A 107 10.87 -15.67 10.07
C PRO A 107 11.94 -16.61 9.52
N GLY A 108 11.72 -17.18 8.33
CA GLY A 108 12.67 -18.08 7.67
C GLY A 108 13.92 -17.36 7.19
N LEU A 109 13.77 -16.14 6.66
CA LEU A 109 14.90 -15.30 6.24
C LEU A 109 15.79 -14.91 7.42
N ILE A 110 15.20 -14.58 8.58
CA ILE A 110 15.97 -14.29 9.79
C ILE A 110 16.82 -15.52 10.19
N GLU A 111 16.22 -16.71 10.24
CA GLU A 111 16.94 -17.94 10.58
C GLU A 111 18.07 -18.23 9.57
N GLN A 112 17.81 -18.04 8.28
CA GLN A 112 18.78 -18.21 7.21
C GLN A 112 19.97 -17.25 7.37
N TYR A 113 19.73 -15.95 7.54
CA TYR A 113 20.80 -14.97 7.68
C TYR A 113 21.57 -15.12 8.99
N LEU A 114 20.91 -15.44 10.10
CA LEU A 114 21.60 -15.76 11.36
C LEU A 114 22.54 -16.97 11.20
N ALA A 115 22.12 -18.01 10.47
CA ALA A 115 22.96 -19.17 10.18
C ALA A 115 24.14 -18.84 9.24
N ALA A 116 23.98 -17.81 8.40
CA ALA A 116 25.02 -17.33 7.49
C ALA A 116 26.02 -16.34 8.13
N GLY A 117 25.85 -15.99 9.40
CA GLY A 117 26.72 -15.06 10.12
C GLY A 117 26.15 -13.65 10.32
N GLY A 118 24.87 -13.44 10.01
CA GLY A 118 24.19 -12.15 10.09
C GLY A 118 24.03 -11.50 8.71
N VAL A 119 23.31 -10.39 8.69
CA VAL A 119 23.19 -9.51 7.51
C VAL A 119 23.06 -8.08 8.02
N ASP A 120 23.81 -7.17 7.41
CA ASP A 120 23.77 -5.76 7.77
C ASP A 120 22.58 -5.05 7.11
N TYR A 121 22.38 -3.77 7.41
CA TYR A 121 21.32 -3.00 6.76
C TYR A 121 21.49 -3.03 5.23
N PRO A 122 20.39 -3.18 4.48
CA PRO A 122 20.41 -3.07 3.02
C PRO A 122 20.98 -1.72 2.59
N ASP A 123 21.81 -1.72 1.55
CA ASP A 123 22.38 -0.49 0.98
C ASP A 123 21.26 0.24 0.22
N ILE A 124 20.58 1.16 0.89
CA ILE A 124 19.49 1.96 0.35
C ILE A 124 20.00 3.41 0.18
N PRO A 125 20.01 3.95 -1.04
CA PRO A 125 20.46 5.32 -1.26
C PRO A 125 19.67 6.34 -0.43
N GLY A 126 20.39 7.20 0.29
CA GLY A 126 19.80 8.25 1.13
C GLY A 126 19.32 7.79 2.50
N LEU A 127 19.35 6.49 2.82
CA LEU A 127 19.01 6.00 4.15
C LEU A 127 20.13 6.32 5.14
N VAL A 128 19.81 7.13 6.15
CA VAL A 128 20.68 7.38 7.30
C VAL A 128 20.11 6.61 8.48
N VAL A 129 20.71 5.47 8.80
CA VAL A 129 20.37 4.75 10.02
C VAL A 129 21.12 5.40 11.17
N GLU A 130 20.42 6.20 11.97
CA GLU A 130 21.00 6.67 13.23
C GLU A 130 21.14 5.49 14.19
N GLU A 131 22.38 5.07 14.46
CA GLU A 131 22.68 4.16 15.56
C GLU A 131 22.23 4.82 16.86
N SER A 132 21.15 4.30 17.46
CA SER A 132 20.53 4.87 18.66
C SER A 132 21.55 5.25 19.74
N PRO A 133 21.52 6.51 20.22
CA PRO A 133 21.84 6.81 21.61
C PRO A 133 20.53 7.03 22.38
N VAL A 134 20.50 6.40 23.55
CA VAL A 134 19.62 6.59 24.71
C VAL A 134 18.92 7.97 24.77
N GLU A 135 17.60 7.93 25.01
CA GLU A 135 16.76 8.96 25.64
C GLU A 135 17.44 10.31 25.98
N GLU A 136 17.02 11.38 25.30
CA GLU A 136 16.98 12.71 25.92
C GLU A 136 15.61 13.34 25.71
N THR A 137 14.82 13.24 26.76
CA THR A 137 13.58 13.97 27.00
C THR A 137 13.87 15.47 26.95
N ALA A 138 13.55 16.13 25.84
CA ALA A 138 13.49 17.58 25.77
C ALA A 138 12.13 18.02 25.22
N THR A 139 11.23 18.38 26.14
CA THR A 139 10.02 19.19 25.87
C THR A 139 10.42 20.57 25.32
N PRO A 140 9.65 21.15 24.38
CA PRO A 140 10.18 21.94 23.28
C PRO A 140 10.32 23.44 23.57
N ALA A 141 11.38 24.05 23.02
CA ALA A 141 11.47 25.49 22.86
C ALA A 141 10.93 25.87 21.48
N ALA A 142 9.80 26.58 21.46
CA ALA A 142 9.19 27.11 20.26
C ALA A 142 10.17 28.04 19.51
N PRO A 143 10.42 27.82 18.20
CA PRO A 143 11.05 28.85 17.38
C PRO A 143 10.08 30.04 17.19
N PRO A 144 10.58 31.28 17.12
CA PRO A 144 9.72 32.41 16.78
C PRO A 144 9.16 32.18 15.37
N SER A 145 7.84 32.19 15.29
CA SER A 145 7.05 32.22 14.07
C SER A 145 7.61 33.31 13.13
N PRO A 146 8.17 32.97 11.94
CA PRO A 146 8.32 33.97 10.90
C PRO A 146 6.91 34.39 10.48
N ALA A 147 6.67 35.70 10.52
CA ALA A 147 5.46 36.31 9.99
C ALA A 147 5.14 35.72 8.60
N PRO A 148 3.85 35.51 8.26
CA PRO A 148 3.48 35.04 6.94
C PRO A 148 3.96 36.09 5.95
N THR A 149 5.07 35.78 5.28
CA THR A 149 5.34 36.38 3.98
C THR A 149 4.15 35.96 3.16
N ALA A 150 3.34 36.93 2.75
CA ALA A 150 2.25 36.72 1.82
C ALA A 150 2.86 36.11 0.55
N ALA A 151 2.91 34.78 0.51
CA ALA A 151 3.05 34.04 -0.71
C ALA A 151 1.88 34.51 -1.57
N GLN A 152 2.19 34.97 -2.78
CA GLN A 152 1.18 35.12 -3.80
C GLN A 152 0.45 33.78 -3.85
N GLU A 153 -0.84 33.79 -3.50
CA GLU A 153 -1.70 32.60 -3.55
C GLU A 153 -1.69 32.14 -5.00
N ALA A 154 -0.87 31.13 -5.29
CA ALA A 154 -0.92 30.41 -6.55
C ALA A 154 -2.34 29.88 -6.69
N ALA A 155 -2.91 30.01 -7.89
CA ALA A 155 -4.27 29.53 -8.12
C ALA A 155 -4.34 28.03 -7.77
N PRO A 156 -5.42 27.58 -7.11
CA PRO A 156 -5.51 26.22 -6.63
C PRO A 156 -5.51 25.23 -7.80
N ILE A 157 -4.88 24.08 -7.61
CA ILE A 157 -4.91 22.96 -8.55
C ILE A 157 -5.89 21.94 -7.97
N HIS A 158 -7.12 21.94 -8.46
CA HIS A 158 -8.13 20.99 -8.03
C HIS A 158 -7.88 19.63 -8.70
N VAL A 159 -7.73 18.60 -7.88
CA VAL A 159 -7.44 17.23 -8.31
C VAL A 159 -8.60 16.34 -7.88
N ALA A 160 -9.30 15.72 -8.84
CA ALA A 160 -10.30 14.70 -8.53
C ALA A 160 -9.62 13.33 -8.49
N TYR A 161 -9.62 12.69 -7.33
CA TYR A 161 -9.04 11.36 -7.12
C TYR A 161 -10.13 10.33 -6.81
N PHE A 162 -10.29 9.33 -7.67
CA PHE A 162 -11.21 8.22 -7.49
C PHE A 162 -10.47 7.00 -6.93
N TYR A 163 -10.97 6.49 -5.81
CA TYR A 163 -10.40 5.34 -5.11
C TYR A 163 -11.47 4.28 -4.84
N GLN A 164 -11.04 3.12 -4.33
CA GLN A 164 -11.95 2.12 -3.79
C GLN A 164 -11.38 1.54 -2.49
N PRO A 165 -12.19 1.29 -1.45
CA PRO A 165 -11.74 0.60 -0.25
C PRO A 165 -11.11 -0.77 -0.54
N GLY A 166 -9.94 -1.01 0.06
CA GLY A 166 -9.19 -2.27 -0.10
C GLY A 166 -8.41 -2.41 -1.42
N CYS A 167 -8.26 -1.33 -2.18
CA CYS A 167 -7.49 -1.27 -3.42
C CYS A 167 -6.03 -0.92 -3.15
N GLN A 168 -5.10 -1.85 -3.38
CA GLN A 168 -3.68 -1.64 -3.09
C GLN A 168 -3.05 -0.59 -4.01
N GLU A 169 -3.48 -0.55 -5.27
CA GLU A 169 -3.04 0.44 -6.25
C GLU A 169 -3.47 1.85 -5.84
N CYS A 170 -4.67 1.98 -5.28
CA CYS A 170 -5.21 3.22 -4.77
C CYS A 170 -4.40 3.73 -3.57
N ASP A 171 -4.00 2.85 -2.65
CA ASP A 171 -3.15 3.25 -1.51
C ASP A 171 -1.79 3.84 -1.98
N ARG A 172 -1.24 3.33 -3.09
CA ARG A 172 0.00 3.84 -3.68
C ARG A 172 -0.17 5.23 -4.29
N VAL A 173 -1.25 5.42 -5.05
CA VAL A 173 -1.59 6.72 -5.63
C VAL A 173 -1.85 7.74 -4.53
N GLN A 174 -2.55 7.37 -3.46
CA GLN A 174 -2.76 8.23 -2.30
C GLN A 174 -1.43 8.65 -1.67
N LEU A 175 -0.49 7.73 -1.52
CA LEU A 175 0.84 8.05 -0.97
C LEU A 175 1.61 9.03 -1.88
N ALA A 176 1.57 8.81 -3.20
CA ALA A 176 2.17 9.73 -4.17
C ALA A 176 1.54 11.12 -4.12
N LEU A 177 0.20 11.23 -4.03
CA LEU A 177 -0.50 12.50 -3.89
C LEU A 177 -0.15 13.23 -2.59
N ASN A 178 -0.01 12.50 -1.47
CA ASN A 178 0.43 13.08 -0.20
C ASN A 178 1.84 13.68 -0.33
N TYR A 179 2.77 12.94 -0.93
CA TYR A 179 4.12 13.44 -1.20
C TYR A 179 4.08 14.66 -2.13
N LEU A 180 3.33 14.61 -3.23
CA LEU A 180 3.20 15.72 -4.18
C LEU A 180 2.54 16.96 -3.57
N SER A 181 1.72 16.81 -2.52
CA SER A 181 1.16 17.94 -1.78
C SER A 181 2.23 18.79 -1.10
N SER A 182 3.40 18.22 -0.77
CA SER A 182 4.55 18.98 -0.27
C SER A 182 5.22 19.82 -1.36
N LYS A 183 5.23 19.34 -2.60
CA LYS A 183 5.79 20.01 -3.78
C LYS A 183 4.84 21.04 -4.41
N TYR A 184 3.54 20.78 -4.33
CA TYR A 184 2.47 21.63 -4.86
C TYR A 184 1.51 22.03 -3.72
N PRO A 185 1.86 22.99 -2.85
CA PRO A 185 1.03 23.38 -1.70
C PRO A 185 -0.35 23.96 -2.06
N GLN A 186 -0.51 24.39 -3.31
CA GLN A 186 -1.78 24.89 -3.89
C GLN A 186 -2.69 23.75 -4.38
N MET A 187 -2.26 22.49 -4.31
CA MET A 187 -3.06 21.35 -4.72
C MET A 187 -4.20 21.09 -3.72
N VAL A 188 -5.41 20.90 -4.25
CA VAL A 188 -6.59 20.53 -3.47
C VAL A 188 -7.11 19.20 -3.98
N VAL A 189 -6.86 18.13 -3.22
CA VAL A 189 -7.29 16.78 -3.58
C VAL A 189 -8.72 16.53 -3.09
N HIS A 190 -9.61 16.21 -4.03
CA HIS A 190 -10.99 15.81 -3.80
C HIS A 190 -11.11 14.31 -4.02
N SER A 191 -11.30 13.55 -2.94
CA SER A 191 -11.34 12.09 -2.99
C SER A 191 -12.78 11.56 -3.11
N PHE A 192 -13.01 10.66 -4.06
CA PHE A 192 -14.31 10.05 -4.35
C PHE A 192 -14.20 8.52 -4.32
N ASP A 193 -15.13 7.83 -3.64
CA ASP A 193 -15.29 6.40 -3.85
C ASP A 193 -15.85 6.18 -5.27
N VAL A 194 -15.13 5.41 -6.09
CA VAL A 194 -15.47 5.17 -7.50
C VAL A 194 -16.79 4.43 -7.68
N LYS A 195 -17.19 3.58 -6.72
CA LYS A 195 -18.47 2.86 -6.78
C LYS A 195 -19.62 3.78 -6.46
N GLU A 196 -19.45 4.65 -5.46
CA GLU A 196 -20.48 5.62 -5.08
C GLU A 196 -20.62 6.76 -6.10
N ASN A 197 -19.52 7.10 -6.78
CA ASN A 197 -19.44 8.23 -7.72
C ASN A 197 -19.16 7.78 -9.16
N ALA A 198 -19.60 6.58 -9.54
CA ALA A 198 -19.38 6.02 -10.87
C ALA A 198 -19.86 6.95 -12.01
N PRO A 199 -21.03 7.60 -11.92
CA PRO A 199 -21.48 8.54 -12.97
C PRO A 199 -20.56 9.76 -13.12
N LEU A 200 -20.01 10.27 -12.02
CA LEU A 200 -19.05 11.39 -12.07
C LEU A 200 -17.71 10.94 -12.66
N CYS A 201 -17.22 9.74 -12.27
CA CYS A 201 -16.00 9.17 -12.83
C CYS A 201 -16.12 8.94 -14.36
N GLU A 202 -17.27 8.42 -14.81
CA GLU A 202 -17.59 8.29 -16.24
C GLU A 202 -17.56 9.65 -16.93
N TRP A 203 -18.29 10.63 -16.39
CA TRP A 203 -18.43 11.97 -16.97
C TRP A 203 -17.08 12.69 -17.12
N LEU A 204 -16.20 12.54 -16.13
CA LEU A 204 -14.82 13.06 -16.16
C LEU A 204 -13.97 12.30 -17.17
N GLY A 205 -14.03 10.97 -17.15
CA GLY A 205 -13.29 10.10 -18.05
C GLY A 205 -13.58 10.36 -19.53
N GLU A 206 -14.86 10.49 -19.89
CA GLU A 206 -15.26 10.81 -21.27
C GLU A 206 -14.69 12.14 -21.74
N ARG A 207 -14.73 13.18 -20.90
CA ARG A 207 -14.19 14.52 -21.21
C ARG A 207 -12.67 14.53 -21.31
N ALA A 208 -12.01 13.72 -20.50
CA ALA A 208 -10.57 13.53 -20.54
C ALA A 208 -10.10 12.60 -21.67
N GLY A 209 -11.02 12.01 -22.45
CA GLY A 209 -10.70 11.09 -23.53
C GLY A 209 -10.13 9.75 -23.05
N VAL A 210 -10.47 9.35 -21.82
CA VAL A 210 -10.09 8.04 -21.27
C VAL A 210 -10.73 6.93 -22.11
N PRO A 211 -9.96 5.90 -22.53
CA PRO A 211 -10.51 4.76 -23.28
C PRO A 211 -11.67 4.10 -22.54
N GLU A 212 -12.68 3.65 -23.29
CA GLU A 212 -13.91 3.07 -22.72
C GLU A 212 -13.62 1.89 -21.77
N GLU A 213 -12.56 1.12 -22.05
CA GLU A 213 -12.15 -0.03 -21.25
C GLU A 213 -11.56 0.36 -19.88
N LYS A 214 -11.12 1.60 -19.72
CA LYS A 214 -10.54 2.14 -18.47
C LYS A 214 -11.51 3.00 -17.68
N LEU A 215 -12.68 3.33 -18.23
CA LEU A 215 -13.67 4.15 -17.53
C LEU A 215 -14.22 3.45 -16.26
N MET A 216 -14.66 4.26 -15.29
CA MET A 216 -15.17 3.81 -13.98
C MET A 216 -14.22 2.88 -13.21
N THR A 217 -12.92 2.96 -13.50
CA THR A 217 -11.88 2.15 -12.85
C THR A 217 -11.14 3.01 -11.83
N ALA A 218 -10.90 2.45 -10.65
CA ALA A 218 -9.99 3.04 -9.67
C ALA A 218 -8.62 2.33 -9.70
N PRO A 219 -7.52 3.03 -9.42
CA PRO A 219 -7.47 4.47 -9.18
C PRO A 219 -7.63 5.29 -10.46
N ALA A 220 -8.22 6.48 -10.36
CA ALA A 220 -8.26 7.48 -11.44
C ALA A 220 -8.01 8.87 -10.89
N VAL A 221 -7.24 9.69 -11.61
CA VAL A 221 -6.93 11.08 -11.23
C VAL A 221 -7.22 12.00 -12.41
N PHE A 222 -7.97 13.07 -12.16
CA PHE A 222 -8.32 14.08 -13.15
C PHE A 222 -7.91 15.47 -12.70
N VAL A 223 -7.26 16.23 -13.59
CA VAL A 223 -6.82 17.61 -13.37
C VAL A 223 -7.01 18.39 -14.66
N GLY A 224 -7.70 19.54 -14.62
CA GLY A 224 -7.78 20.48 -15.74
C GLY A 224 -8.23 19.90 -17.09
N GLY A 225 -9.09 18.87 -17.08
CA GLY A 225 -9.59 18.19 -18.28
C GLY A 225 -8.72 17.03 -18.79
N GLU A 226 -7.58 16.76 -18.15
CA GLU A 226 -6.76 15.57 -18.41
C GLU A 226 -7.03 14.49 -17.34
N GLY A 227 -6.80 13.21 -17.69
CA GLY A 227 -7.07 12.07 -16.82
C GLY A 227 -6.05 10.95 -16.96
N LEU A 228 -5.63 10.39 -15.82
CA LEU A 228 -4.78 9.20 -15.72
C LEU A 228 -5.54 8.11 -14.95
N VAL A 229 -5.50 6.86 -15.42
CA VAL A 229 -6.30 5.76 -14.86
C VAL A 229 -5.50 4.46 -14.79
N GLY A 230 -5.63 3.74 -13.68
CA GLY A 230 -5.04 2.42 -13.47
C GLY A 230 -3.52 2.46 -13.56
N ASP A 231 -2.95 1.63 -14.45
CA ASP A 231 -1.49 1.47 -14.61
C ASP A 231 -0.77 2.71 -15.11
N ASP A 232 -1.50 3.71 -15.62
CA ASP A 232 -0.91 4.99 -16.06
C ASP A 232 -0.60 5.93 -14.88
N LEU A 233 -0.91 5.52 -13.64
CA LEU A 233 -0.72 6.30 -12.42
C LEU A 233 0.52 5.85 -11.64
N ASP A 234 1.52 6.71 -11.64
CA ASP A 234 2.69 6.66 -10.77
C ASP A 234 3.10 8.09 -10.35
N THR A 235 4.09 8.22 -9.47
CA THR A 235 4.53 9.52 -8.96
C THR A 235 5.00 10.46 -10.07
N ALA A 236 5.70 9.93 -11.08
CA ALA A 236 6.27 10.72 -12.16
C ALA A 236 5.20 11.24 -13.13
N SER A 237 4.24 10.39 -13.51
CA SER A 237 3.10 10.76 -14.35
C SER A 237 2.16 11.74 -13.65
N LEU A 238 1.92 11.57 -12.34
CA LEU A 238 1.18 12.53 -11.52
C LEU A 238 1.90 13.87 -11.43
N GLU A 239 3.21 13.88 -11.15
CA GLU A 239 4.00 15.10 -11.13
C GLU A 239 4.00 15.80 -12.50
N ALA A 240 4.12 15.04 -13.59
CA ALA A 240 4.03 15.56 -14.94
C ALA A 240 2.66 16.19 -15.21
N LEU A 241 1.56 15.56 -14.79
CA LEU A 241 0.21 16.11 -14.89
C LEU A 241 0.07 17.41 -14.10
N LEU A 242 0.49 17.44 -12.83
CA LEU A 242 0.43 18.63 -11.98
C LEU A 242 1.28 19.78 -12.54
N SER A 243 2.48 19.48 -13.07
CA SER A 243 3.37 20.50 -13.63
C SER A 243 2.75 21.24 -14.84
N ARG A 244 1.92 20.56 -15.64
CA ARG A 244 1.18 21.18 -16.76
C ARG A 244 0.09 22.15 -16.27
N HIS A 245 -0.39 21.96 -15.05
CA HIS A 245 -1.42 22.78 -14.41
C HIS A 245 -0.85 23.65 -13.28
N ALA A 246 0.44 23.95 -13.29
CA ALA A 246 1.09 24.73 -12.23
C ALA A 246 0.48 26.14 -12.04
N ASP A 247 -0.14 26.71 -13.08
CA ASP A 247 -0.84 28.00 -13.06
C ASP A 247 -2.27 27.93 -12.47
N GLY A 248 -2.70 26.75 -12.02
CA GLY A 248 -4.03 26.49 -11.46
C GLY A 248 -4.89 25.59 -12.34
N ALA A 249 -5.82 24.87 -11.69
CA ALA A 249 -6.84 24.08 -12.35
C ALA A 249 -8.14 24.16 -11.55
N GLU A 250 -9.18 24.72 -12.15
CA GLU A 250 -10.51 24.80 -11.53
C GLU A 250 -11.15 23.40 -11.43
N PRO A 251 -12.02 23.18 -10.43
CA PRO A 251 -12.80 21.94 -10.29
C PRO A 251 -13.91 21.91 -11.33
N TYR A 252 -13.56 21.60 -12.58
CA TYR A 252 -14.47 21.67 -13.73
C TYR A 252 -15.67 20.69 -13.68
N TRP A 253 -15.72 19.83 -12.66
CA TRP A 253 -16.85 18.98 -12.35
C TRP A 253 -17.90 19.63 -11.43
N GLU A 254 -17.65 20.83 -10.90
CA GLU A 254 -18.70 21.56 -10.16
C GLU A 254 -19.91 21.80 -11.07
N GLY A 255 -21.10 21.39 -10.61
CA GLY A 255 -22.34 21.48 -11.39
C GLY A 255 -22.56 20.32 -12.39
N TRP A 256 -21.74 19.27 -12.34
CA TRP A 256 -21.93 18.08 -13.18
C TRP A 256 -23.29 17.41 -13.00
N GLU A 257 -23.98 17.66 -11.86
CA GLU A 257 -25.30 17.10 -11.55
C GLU A 257 -26.35 17.43 -12.63
N GLU A 258 -26.21 18.57 -13.32
CA GLU A 258 -27.05 18.92 -14.47
C GLU A 258 -26.93 17.91 -15.61
N SER A 259 -25.76 17.28 -15.75
CA SER A 259 -25.43 16.25 -16.74
C SER A 259 -25.56 14.82 -16.19
N ALA A 260 -25.96 14.63 -14.92
CA ALA A 260 -25.96 13.30 -14.29
C ALA A 260 -26.87 12.30 -15.00
N THR A 261 -27.98 12.76 -15.57
CA THR A 261 -28.91 11.90 -16.33
C THR A 261 -28.25 11.37 -17.61
N GLU A 262 -27.47 12.21 -18.29
CA GLU A 262 -26.74 11.84 -19.52
C GLU A 262 -25.62 10.85 -19.21
N ALA A 263 -24.79 11.13 -18.21
CA ALA A 263 -23.74 10.22 -17.76
C ALA A 263 -24.30 8.84 -17.34
N THR A 264 -25.42 8.83 -16.60
CA THR A 264 -26.08 7.57 -16.22
C THR A 264 -26.63 6.84 -17.44
N SER A 265 -27.17 7.56 -18.43
CA SER A 265 -27.65 6.94 -19.67
C SER A 265 -26.52 6.34 -20.50
N ALA A 266 -25.35 6.99 -20.57
CA ALA A 266 -24.18 6.46 -21.27
C ALA A 266 -23.73 5.13 -20.65
N ILE A 267 -23.70 5.06 -19.31
CA ILE A 267 -23.45 3.81 -18.57
C ILE A 267 -24.50 2.75 -18.95
N ILE A 268 -25.79 3.07 -18.88
CA ILE A 268 -26.87 2.11 -19.20
C ILE A 268 -26.79 1.63 -20.65
N GLU A 269 -26.49 2.50 -21.59
CA GLU A 269 -26.36 2.17 -23.01
C GLU A 269 -25.16 1.25 -23.25
N ARG A 270 -24.03 1.51 -22.60
CA ARG A 270 -22.88 0.60 -22.59
C ARG A 270 -23.23 -0.77 -22.04
N PHE A 271 -23.92 -0.86 -20.90
CA PHE A 271 -24.38 -2.15 -20.38
C PHE A 271 -25.39 -2.86 -21.30
N ARG A 272 -26.26 -2.13 -22.00
CA ARG A 272 -27.19 -2.68 -23.00
C ARG A 272 -26.50 -3.14 -24.27
N SER A 273 -25.32 -2.61 -24.59
CA SER A 273 -24.50 -3.06 -25.71
C SER A 273 -23.99 -4.49 -25.51
N PHE A 274 -23.89 -4.95 -24.26
CA PHE A 274 -23.58 -6.34 -23.96
C PHE A 274 -24.75 -7.25 -24.36
N GLY A 275 -24.53 -8.06 -25.39
CA GLY A 275 -25.51 -9.06 -25.81
C GLY A 275 -25.81 -10.06 -24.70
N LEU A 276 -27.05 -10.55 -24.65
CA LEU A 276 -27.51 -11.57 -23.69
C LEU A 276 -26.54 -12.76 -23.58
N LEU A 277 -25.96 -13.17 -24.71
CA LEU A 277 -25.02 -14.29 -24.76
C LEU A 277 -23.70 -13.96 -24.03
N THR A 278 -23.19 -12.73 -24.17
CA THR A 278 -22.00 -12.25 -23.44
C THR A 278 -22.27 -12.21 -21.94
N VAL A 279 -23.42 -11.69 -21.53
CA VAL A 279 -23.81 -11.61 -20.10
C VAL A 279 -23.95 -13.02 -19.51
N MET A 280 -24.62 -13.93 -20.22
CA MET A 280 -24.76 -15.34 -19.78
C MET A 280 -23.41 -16.03 -19.66
N LEU A 281 -22.48 -15.78 -20.58
CA LEU A 281 -21.17 -16.43 -20.59
C LEU A 281 -20.24 -15.83 -19.54
N ALA A 282 -20.24 -14.51 -19.36
CA ALA A 282 -19.51 -13.84 -18.29
C ALA A 282 -20.04 -14.27 -16.90
N GLY A 283 -21.36 -14.32 -16.71
CA GLY A 283 -21.96 -14.80 -15.47
C GLY A 283 -21.68 -16.29 -15.21
N LEU A 284 -21.60 -17.13 -16.25
CA LEU A 284 -21.20 -18.54 -16.09
C LEU A 284 -19.73 -18.69 -15.70
N VAL A 285 -18.84 -17.89 -16.30
CA VAL A 285 -17.41 -17.89 -15.98
C VAL A 285 -17.16 -17.37 -14.57
N ASP A 286 -17.82 -16.27 -14.18
CA ASP A 286 -17.71 -15.72 -12.83
C ASP A 286 -18.37 -16.64 -11.78
N GLY A 287 -19.48 -17.30 -12.13
CA GLY A 287 -20.09 -18.35 -11.31
C GLY A 287 -19.19 -19.58 -11.08
N LEU A 288 -18.19 -19.79 -11.94
CA LEU A 288 -17.12 -20.79 -11.77
C LEU A 288 -15.90 -20.21 -11.02
N ASN A 289 -16.12 -19.29 -10.09
CA ASN A 289 -15.07 -18.76 -9.22
C ASN A 289 -14.44 -19.89 -8.35
N PRO A 290 -13.09 -20.01 -8.30
CA PRO A 290 -12.40 -21.01 -7.48
C PRO A 290 -12.86 -21.05 -6.02
N CYS A 291 -13.20 -19.91 -5.43
CA CYS A 291 -13.72 -19.81 -4.07
C CYS A 291 -15.12 -20.45 -3.95
N ALA A 292 -16.01 -20.19 -4.89
CA ALA A 292 -17.35 -20.80 -4.91
C ALA A 292 -17.29 -22.31 -5.18
N PHE A 293 -16.37 -22.75 -6.03
CA PHE A 293 -16.15 -24.17 -6.25
C PHE A 293 -15.65 -24.89 -4.98
N ALA A 294 -14.69 -24.29 -4.26
CA ALA A 294 -14.19 -24.85 -3.01
C ALA A 294 -15.30 -25.01 -1.96
N THR A 295 -16.15 -23.99 -1.77
CA THR A 295 -17.26 -24.06 -0.81
C THR A 295 -18.28 -25.14 -1.20
N LEU A 296 -18.62 -25.27 -2.49
CA LEU A 296 -19.50 -26.33 -2.98
C LEU A 296 -18.92 -27.73 -2.73
N VAL A 297 -17.63 -27.93 -2.99
CA VAL A 297 -16.95 -29.21 -2.72
C VAL A 297 -16.95 -29.54 -1.22
N PHE A 298 -16.65 -28.56 -0.37
CA PHE A 298 -16.71 -28.73 1.08
C PHE A 298 -18.13 -29.07 1.56
N PHE A 299 -19.14 -28.35 1.04
CA PHE A 299 -20.53 -28.57 1.40
C PHE A 299 -21.02 -29.97 0.97
N ILE A 300 -20.72 -30.39 -0.25
CA ILE A 300 -21.04 -31.74 -0.75
C ILE A 300 -20.33 -32.80 0.09
N SER A 301 -19.05 -32.59 0.42
CA SER A 301 -18.27 -33.50 1.26
C SER A 301 -18.87 -33.64 2.66
N TYR A 302 -19.29 -32.52 3.27
CA TYR A 302 -19.97 -32.50 4.57
C TYR A 302 -21.31 -33.25 4.53
N LEU A 303 -22.15 -32.99 3.52
CA LEU A 303 -23.43 -33.70 3.37
C LEU A 303 -23.24 -35.20 3.15
N SER A 304 -22.22 -35.57 2.38
CA SER A 304 -21.86 -36.98 2.16
C SER A 304 -21.37 -37.64 3.45
N PHE A 305 -20.58 -36.93 4.28
CA PHE A 305 -20.13 -37.41 5.59
C PHE A 305 -21.31 -37.60 6.56
N MET A 306 -22.29 -36.71 6.53
CA MET A 306 -23.55 -36.79 7.29
C MET A 306 -24.51 -37.90 6.79
N GLY A 307 -24.09 -38.71 5.82
CA GLY A 307 -24.84 -39.85 5.31
C GLY A 307 -25.93 -39.50 4.29
N ARG A 308 -26.03 -38.25 3.84
CA ARG A 308 -26.95 -37.85 2.78
C ARG A 308 -26.48 -38.40 1.44
N ARG A 309 -27.42 -38.81 0.59
CA ARG A 309 -27.09 -39.48 -0.69
C ARG A 309 -27.74 -38.80 -1.87
N GLY A 310 -26.97 -38.67 -2.96
CA GLY A 310 -27.42 -38.39 -4.33
C GLY A 310 -28.52 -37.35 -4.45
N ARG A 311 -29.78 -37.79 -4.40
CA ARG A 311 -30.98 -36.94 -4.51
C ARG A 311 -31.09 -35.87 -3.43
N GLU A 312 -30.68 -36.17 -2.19
CA GLU A 312 -30.74 -35.18 -1.10
C GLU A 312 -29.66 -34.11 -1.25
N ILE A 313 -28.49 -34.49 -1.77
CA ILE A 313 -27.39 -33.57 -2.08
C ILE A 313 -27.78 -32.69 -3.28
N LEU A 314 -28.35 -33.29 -4.33
CA LEU A 314 -28.88 -32.56 -5.49
C LEU A 314 -29.98 -31.57 -5.10
N ALA A 315 -30.92 -31.97 -4.23
CA ALA A 315 -31.98 -31.09 -3.76
C ALA A 315 -31.41 -29.92 -2.93
N ALA A 316 -30.45 -30.18 -2.03
CA ALA A 316 -29.78 -29.15 -1.26
C ALA A 316 -28.98 -28.18 -2.15
N GLY A 317 -28.23 -28.71 -3.12
CA GLY A 317 -27.50 -27.89 -4.11
C GLY A 317 -28.43 -27.04 -4.98
N ALA A 318 -29.55 -27.60 -5.44
CA ALA A 318 -30.55 -26.85 -6.20
C ALA A 318 -31.22 -25.76 -5.36
N SER A 319 -31.53 -26.04 -4.09
CA SER A 319 -32.07 -25.01 -3.19
C SER A 319 -31.07 -23.88 -2.91
N PHE A 320 -29.78 -24.20 -2.85
CA PHE A 320 -28.72 -23.21 -2.71
C PHE A 320 -28.60 -22.36 -3.98
N ALA A 321 -28.56 -22.98 -5.16
CA ALA A 321 -28.46 -22.28 -6.44
C ALA A 321 -29.69 -21.41 -6.78
N LEU A 322 -30.88 -21.74 -6.25
CA LEU A 322 -32.09 -20.92 -6.39
C LEU A 322 -32.20 -19.80 -5.35
N GLY A 323 -31.39 -19.86 -4.28
CA GLY A 323 -31.40 -18.87 -3.20
C GLY A 323 -30.37 -17.75 -3.36
N VAL A 324 -29.43 -17.92 -4.28
CA VAL A 324 -28.46 -16.91 -4.74
C VAL A 324 -28.98 -16.26 -6.00
#